data_AF-A0A0D7X703-F1
#
_entry.id   AF-A0A0D7X703-F1
#
_cell.length_a   1.000
_cell.length_b   1.000
_cell.length_c   1.000
_cell.angle_alpha   90.00
_cell.angle_beta   90.00
_cell.angle_gamma   90.00
#
_symmetry.space_group_name_H-M   'P 1'
#
loop_
_entity.id
_entity.type
_entity.pdbx_description
1 polymer ?
#
loop_
_entity_poly.entity_id
_entity_poly.type
_entity_poly.pdbx_seq_one_letter_code
_entity_poly.pdbx_strand_id
1 'polypeptide(L)' 'MNIVIYLRVSSEQQAERELSIPAQREELQRYADERGWTVVDEYVDEAILIIFNYVNITKLFKRCFY' A
#
# COMPACT_ATOMS: atom_id res chain seq x y z
N MET A 1 -13.25 12.97 -1.64
CA MET A 1 -12.68 12.13 -2.71
C MET A 1 -12.32 10.81 -2.09
N ASN A 2 -12.70 9.69 -2.71
CA ASN A 2 -12.38 8.37 -2.18
C ASN A 2 -11.09 7.88 -2.82
N ILE A 3 -10.13 7.45 -1.99
CA ILE A 3 -8.81 7.02 -2.44
C ILE A 3 -8.45 5.67 -1.85
N VAL A 4 -7.45 5.05 -2.47
CA VAL A 4 -6.87 3.77 -2.07
C VAL A 4 -5.38 3.95 -1.87
N ILE A 5 -4.85 3.36 -0.81
CA ILE A 5 -3.42 3.39 -0.51
C ILE A 5 -2.80 2.06 -0.93
N TYR A 6 -1.67 2.11 -1.63
CA TYR A 6 -0.89 0.94 -2.02
C TYR A 6 0.53 1.07 -1.48
N LEU A 7 0.95 0.11 -0.68
CA LEU A 7 2.25 0.07 0.00
C LEU A 7 3.02 -1.17 -0.48
N ARG A 8 4.32 -1.03 -0.71
CA ARG A 8 5.15 -2.17 -1.15
C ARG A 8 6.57 -2.06 -0.59
N VAL A 9 7.15 -3.22 -0.27
CA VAL A 9 8.59 -3.38 -0.06
C VAL A 9 9.12 -4.46 -0.98
N SER A 10 10.32 -4.28 -1.55
CA SER A 10 10.87 -5.16 -2.58
C SER A 10 11.95 -6.13 -2.08
N SER A 11 12.40 -6.02 -0.83
CA SER A 11 13.42 -6.92 -0.27
C SER A 11 13.03 -7.44 1.11
N GLU A 12 13.37 -8.70 1.39
CA GLU A 12 13.16 -9.34 2.70
C GLU A 12 13.87 -8.56 3.82
N GLN A 13 15.08 -8.03 3.55
CA GLN A 13 15.84 -7.21 4.50
C GLN A 13 15.15 -5.88 4.88
N GLN A 14 14.26 -5.37 4.02
CA GLN A 14 13.45 -4.18 4.32
C GLN A 14 12.10 -4.51 4.98
N ALA A 15 11.59 -5.74 4.77
CA ALA A 15 10.43 -6.25 5.48
C ALA A 15 10.76 -6.53 6.96
N GLU A 16 11.93 -7.15 7.23
CA GLU A 16 12.42 -7.37 8.60
C GLU A 16 12.65 -6.09 9.40
N ARG A 17 12.91 -4.97 8.72
CA ARG A 17 13.13 -3.69 9.40
C ARG A 17 11.85 -2.98 9.79
N GLU A 18 10.66 -3.47 9.41
CA GLU A 18 9.30 -2.97 9.72
C GLU A 18 9.05 -1.46 9.56
N LEU A 19 10.05 -0.63 9.28
CA LEU A 19 10.00 0.83 9.35
C LEU A 19 9.47 1.46 8.06
N SER A 20 9.51 0.73 6.95
CA SER A 20 9.23 1.29 5.63
C SER A 20 7.74 1.32 5.28
N ILE A 21 6.95 0.32 5.68
CA ILE A 21 5.49 0.28 5.43
C ILE A 21 4.73 1.25 6.35
N PRO A 22 4.95 1.27 7.68
CA PRO A 22 4.30 2.22 8.57
C PRO A 22 4.62 3.68 8.23
N ALA A 23 5.88 3.99 7.87
CA ALA A 23 6.25 5.34 7.45
C ALA A 23 5.57 5.75 6.13
N GLN A 24 5.50 4.85 5.14
CA GLN A 24 4.75 5.11 3.90
C GLN A 24 3.25 5.32 4.18
N ARG A 25 2.67 4.51 5.08
CA ARG A 25 1.27 4.64 5.48
C ARG A 25 1.00 5.99 6.13
N GLU A 26 1.84 6.40 7.08
CA GLU A 26 1.68 7.66 7.80
C GLU A 26 1.74 8.86 6.85
N GLU A 27 2.72 8.91 5.96
CA GLU A 27 2.87 10.02 5.01
C GLU A 27 1.68 10.07 4.02
N LEU A 28 1.21 8.92 3.52
CA LEU A 28 0.08 8.85 2.60
C LEU A 28 -1.24 9.19 3.30
N GLN A 29 -1.42 8.76 4.54
CA GLN A 29 -2.58 9.13 5.35
C GLN A 29 -2.59 10.64 5.61
N ARG A 30 -1.45 11.23 6.01
CA ARG A 30 -1.34 12.68 6.22
C ARG A 30 -1.66 13.45 4.94
N TYR A 31 -1.14 12.99 3.80
CA TYR A 31 -1.41 13.60 2.50
C TYR A 31 -2.90 13.58 2.11
N ALA A 32 -3.60 12.50 2.46
CA ALA A 32 -5.04 12.34 2.25
C ALA A 32 -5.84 13.26 3.19
N ASP A 33 -5.47 13.29 4.47
CA ASP A 33 -6.13 14.08 5.52
C ASP A 33 -6.02 15.58 5.23
N GLU A 34 -4.83 16.06 4.84
CA GLU A 34 -4.58 17.45 4.41
C GLU A 34 -5.50 17.89 3.26
N ARG A 35 -6.02 16.95 2.47
CA ARG A 35 -6.89 17.20 1.32
C ARG A 35 -8.35 16.84 1.57
N GLY A 36 -8.69 16.39 2.77
CA GLY A 36 -10.03 15.91 3.11
C GLY A 36 -10.45 14.70 2.26
N TRP A 37 -9.49 13.85 1.90
CA TRP A 37 -9.76 12.62 1.16
C TRP A 37 -10.04 11.47 2.12
N THR A 38 -10.91 10.56 1.70
CA THR A 38 -11.29 9.38 2.48
C THR A 38 -10.56 8.18 1.93
N VAL A 39 -9.67 7.60 2.74
CA VAL A 39 -9.03 6.32 2.43
C VAL A 39 -10.06 5.22 2.62
N VAL A 40 -10.46 4.54 1.54
CA VAL A 40 -11.50 3.51 1.57
C VAL A 40 -10.95 2.09 1.65
N ASP A 41 -9.67 1.90 1.33
CA ASP A 41 -9.01 0.59 1.34
C ASP A 41 -7.47 0.75 1.29
N GLU A 42 -6.74 -0.25 1.80
CA GLU A 42 -5.28 -0.29 1.82
C GLU A 42 -4.77 -1.64 1.30
N TYR A 43 -3.80 -1.60 0.40
CA TYR A 43 -3.20 -2.77 -0.24
C TYR A 43 -1.71 -2.81 0.05
N VAL A 44 -1.23 -3.88 0.70
CA VAL A 44 0.18 -3.99 1.11
C VAL A 44 0.82 -5.21 0.47
N ASP A 45 1.87 -5.01 -0.31
CA ASP A 45 2.71 -6.08 -0.85
C ASP A 45 4.05 -6.14 -0.09
N GLU A 46 4.05 -6.93 0.98
CA GLU A 46 5.24 -7.29 1.76
C GLU A 46 5.96 -8.42 1.01
N ALA A 47 7.11 -8.13 0.38
CA ALA A 47 7.84 -9.12 -0.41
C ALA A 47 8.35 -10.28 0.46
N ILE A 48 7.53 -11.33 0.58
CA ILE A 48 7.87 -12.62 1.19
C ILE A 48 8.32 -13.62 0.12
N LEU A 49 7.84 -13.49 -1.13
CA LEU A 49 8.24 -14.35 -2.25
C LEU A 49 8.09 -13.57 -3.56
N ILE A 50 9.00 -13.78 -4.52
CA ILE A 50 8.93 -13.21 -5.88
C ILE A 50 7.57 -13.48 -6.54
N ILE A 51 6.93 -14.62 -6.22
CA ILE A 51 5.68 -15.07 -6.81
C ILE A 51 4.46 -14.28 -6.28
N PHE A 52 4.52 -13.73 -5.06
CA PHE A 52 3.39 -13.02 -4.43
C PHE A 52 3.41 -11.50 -4.64
N ASN A 53 4.45 -10.97 -5.29
CA ASN A 53 4.68 -9.52 -5.46
C ASN A 53 3.59 -8.74 -6.22
N TYR A 54 2.60 -9.44 -6.79
CA TYR A 54 1.56 -8.82 -7.63
C TYR A 54 0.13 -9.14 -7.15
N VAL A 55 -0.03 -9.77 -5.99
CA VAL A 55 -1.37 -10.20 -5.54
C VAL A 55 -2.24 -9.02 -5.14
N ASN A 56 -1.71 -8.06 -4.38
CA ASN A 56 -2.56 -6.95 -3.93
C ASN A 56 -2.68 -5.85 -4.98
N ILE A 57 -1.66 -5.62 -5.82
CA ILE A 57 -1.82 -4.71 -6.96
C ILE A 57 -2.88 -5.22 -7.95
N THR A 58 -2.99 -6.52 -8.21
CA THR A 58 -4.04 -7.07 -9.09
C THR A 58 -5.44 -6.94 -8.47
N LYS A 59 -5.58 -7.03 -7.15
CA LYS A 59 -6.84 -6.70 -6.46
C LYS A 59 -7.20 -5.22 -6.58
N LEU A 60 -6.23 -4.32 -6.40
CA LEU A 60 -6.40 -2.88 -6.58
C LEU A 60 -6.89 -2.55 -8.00
N PHE A 61 -6.27 -3.14 -9.03
CA PHE A 61 -6.72 -2.95 -10.42
C PHE A 61 -8.16 -3.40 -10.62
N LYS A 62 -8.57 -4.54 -10.05
CA LYS A 62 -9.97 -4.99 -10.12
C LYS A 62 -10.92 -4.01 -9.43
N ARG A 63 -10.54 -3.45 -8.28
CA ARG A 63 -11.35 -2.51 -7.49
C ARG A 63 -11.56 -1.15 -8.19
N CYS A 64 -10.57 -0.68 -8.95
CA CYS A 64 -10.64 0.63 -9.60
C CYS A 64 -11.32 0.59 -10.97
N PHE A 65 -11.26 -0.55 -11.68
CA PHE A 65 -11.71 -0.65 -13.07
C PHE A 65 -12.99 -1.47 -13.29
N TYR A 66 -13.45 -2.20 -12.27
CA TYR A 66 -14.70 -2.97 -12.29
C TYR A 66 -15.56 -2.60 -11.08
#